data_AF-A0A1B0C6Z9-F1
#
_entry.id   AF-A0A1B0C6Z9-F1
#
_cell.length_a   1.000
_cell.length_b   1.000
_cell.length_c   1.000
_cell.angle_alpha   90.00
_cell.angle_beta   90.00
_cell.angle_gamma   90.00
#
_symmetry.space_group_name_H-M   'P 1'
#
loop_
_entity.id
_entity.type
_entity.pdbx_description
1 polymer ?
#
loop_
_entity_poly.entity_id
_entity_poly.type
_entity_poly.pdbx_seq_one_letter_code
_entity_poly.pdbx_strand_id
1 'polypeptide(L)'
;MDAELQKFFRGGWIQTPFSVRVLDICKEMNMTHSYIYELWSRHVFPEDLQCLGKGIKYRHNPFTAKADGQALVNMEGRYKVVTFFRAYDEHNRLRPEVICLEVPGDIIKI
;
A
#
# COMPACT_ATOMS: atom_id res chain seq x y z
N MET A 1 8.53 2.55 -1.51
CA MET A 1 7.16 2.17 -1.94
C MET A 1 6.45 3.42 -2.39
N ASP A 2 5.89 3.40 -3.58
CA ASP A 2 5.05 4.48 -4.11
C ASP A 2 3.65 3.90 -4.34
N ALA A 3 2.62 4.59 -3.85
CA ALA A 3 1.23 4.19 -4.04
C ALA A 3 0.45 5.35 -4.67
N GLU A 4 -0.34 5.04 -5.69
CA GLU A 4 -1.16 5.99 -6.42
C GLU A 4 -2.61 5.56 -6.41
N LEU A 5 -3.52 6.49 -6.11
CA LEU A 5 -4.94 6.24 -6.22
C LEU A 5 -5.44 6.64 -7.61
N GLN A 6 -6.05 5.71 -8.33
CA GLN A 6 -6.63 5.93 -9.65
C GLN A 6 -8.14 5.77 -9.59
N LYS A 7 -8.88 6.69 -10.20
CA LYS A 7 -10.35 6.63 -10.33
C LYS A 7 -10.72 6.04 -11.69
N PHE A 8 -11.69 5.13 -11.72
CA PHE A 8 -12.27 4.69 -12.97
C PHE A 8 -13.27 5.73 -13.48
N PHE A 9 -13.03 6.27 -14.68
CA PHE A 9 -13.90 7.26 -15.30
C PHE A 9 -14.01 7.01 -16.80
N ARG A 10 -15.25 6.91 -17.30
CA ARG A 10 -15.58 6.74 -18.73
C ARG A 10 -14.76 5.67 -19.46
N GLY A 11 -14.55 4.52 -18.82
CA GLY A 11 -13.85 3.38 -19.43
C GLY A 11 -12.33 3.35 -19.23
N GLY A 12 -11.75 4.37 -18.57
CA GLY A 12 -10.31 4.45 -18.30
C GLY A 12 -9.99 4.67 -16.83
N TRP A 13 -8.74 4.39 -16.46
CA TRP A 13 -8.18 4.72 -15.15
C TRP A 13 -7.50 6.08 -15.21
N ILE A 14 -7.93 7.02 -14.37
CA ILE A 14 -7.38 8.37 -14.28
C ILE A 14 -6.69 8.53 -12.94
N GLN A 15 -5.43 8.95 -12.95
CA GLN A 15 -4.69 9.25 -11.73
C GLN A 15 -5.34 10.40 -10.98
N THR A 16 -5.50 10.22 -9.66
CA THR A 16 -5.96 11.28 -8.77
C THR A 16 -4.77 12.01 -8.14
N PRO A 17 -4.98 13.16 -7.50
CA PRO A 17 -3.91 13.84 -6.75
C PRO A 17 -3.42 13.07 -5.51
N PHE A 18 -4.10 11.99 -5.11
CA PHE A 18 -3.73 11.21 -3.93
C PHE A 18 -2.63 10.22 -4.28
N SER A 19 -1.44 10.49 -3.77
CA SER A 19 -0.29 9.59 -3.84
C SER A 19 0.43 9.55 -2.50
N VAL A 20 0.94 8.38 -2.14
CA VAL A 20 1.72 8.18 -0.92
C VAL A 20 3.09 7.63 -1.30
N ARG A 21 4.15 8.22 -0.74
CA ARG A 21 5.51 7.72 -0.86
C ARG A 21 6.02 7.32 0.53
N VAL A 22 6.39 6.05 0.66
CA VAL A 22 7.05 5.50 1.84
C VAL A 22 8.49 5.17 1.46
N LEU A 23 9.45 5.85 2.07
CA LEU A 23 10.87 5.70 1.74
C LEU A 23 11.43 4.36 2.22
N ASP A 24 11.15 3.99 3.47
CA ASP A 24 11.62 2.75 4.08
C ASP A 24 10.44 1.96 4.64
N ILE A 25 9.88 1.10 3.79
CA ILE A 25 8.74 0.27 4.18
C ILE A 25 9.09 -0.73 5.28
N CYS A 26 10.33 -1.19 5.34
CA CYS A 26 10.74 -2.19 6.33
C CYS A 26 10.82 -1.59 7.74
N LYS A 27 11.19 -0.31 7.83
CA LYS A 27 11.06 0.47 9.05
C LYS A 27 9.60 0.70 9.43
N GLU A 28 8.78 1.16 8.47
CA GLU A 28 7.36 1.44 8.70
C GLU A 28 6.57 0.20 9.14
N MET A 29 6.96 -1.00 8.69
CA MET A 29 6.33 -2.25 9.09
C MET A 29 6.45 -2.57 10.59
N ASN A 30 7.40 -1.96 11.30
CA ASN A 30 7.61 -2.16 12.74
C ASN A 30 7.19 -0.95 13.58
N MET A 31 6.78 0.15 12.94
CA MET A 31 6.38 1.38 13.62
C MET A 31 4.88 1.36 13.90
N THR A 32 4.50 1.31 15.18
CA THR A 32 3.08 1.20 15.60
C THR A 32 2.19 2.33 15.12
N HIS A 33 2.74 3.53 14.93
CA HIS A 33 2.03 4.71 14.42
C HIS A 33 2.10 4.85 12.89
N SER A 34 2.68 3.87 12.19
CA SER A 34 2.72 3.87 10.72
C SER A 34 1.39 3.43 10.14
N TYR A 35 0.96 4.10 9.08
CA TYR A 35 -0.17 3.67 8.26
C TYR A 35 -0.04 2.23 7.77
N ILE A 36 1.19 1.79 7.43
CA ILE A 36 1.47 0.42 7.00
C ILE A 36 1.24 -0.58 8.13
N TYR A 37 1.67 -0.24 9.35
CA TYR A 37 1.48 -1.08 10.52
C TYR A 37 0.02 -1.20 10.90
N GLU A 38 -0.69 -0.08 10.99
CA GLU A 38 -2.09 -0.03 11.41
C GLU A 38 -3.01 -0.78 10.44
N LEU A 39 -2.80 -0.63 9.13
CA LEU A 39 -3.62 -1.31 8.12
C LEU A 39 -3.26 -2.77 7.93
N TRP A 40 -1.97 -3.11 7.97
CA TRP A 40 -1.49 -4.40 7.51
C TRP A 40 -0.59 -5.10 8.52
N SER A 41 0.57 -4.54 8.85
CA SER A 41 1.62 -5.29 9.56
C SER A 41 1.19 -5.81 10.93
N ARG A 42 0.31 -5.09 11.64
CA ARG A 42 -0.21 -5.55 12.95
C ARG A 42 -0.97 -6.88 12.88
N HIS A 43 -1.42 -7.28 11.70
CA HIS A 43 -2.16 -8.53 11.47
C HIS A 43 -1.24 -9.67 11.01
N VAL A 44 0.04 -9.39 10.76
CA VAL A 44 1.07 -10.40 10.45
C VAL A 44 1.48 -11.10 11.74
N PHE A 45 1.70 -12.41 11.68
CA PHE A 45 2.27 -13.15 12.82
C PHE A 45 3.66 -12.60 13.18
N PRO A 46 3.98 -12.36 14.46
CA PRO A 46 5.26 -11.79 14.87
C PRO A 46 6.48 -12.55 14.36
N GLU A 47 6.37 -13.88 14.22
CA GLU A 47 7.43 -14.75 13.70
C GLU A 47 7.72 -14.52 12.21
N ASP A 48 6.72 -14.03 11.47
CA ASP A 48 6.81 -13.77 10.03
C ASP A 48 7.08 -12.27 9.75
N LEU A 49 7.09 -11.42 10.78
CA LEU A 49 7.27 -9.97 10.65
C LEU A 49 8.74 -9.61 10.39
N GLN A 50 9.16 -9.85 9.15
CA GLN A 50 10.46 -9.47 8.61
C GLN A 50 10.30 -8.55 7.40
N CYS A 51 11.38 -7.86 7.02
CA CYS A 51 11.41 -6.98 5.85
C CYS A 51 11.06 -7.75 4.55
N LEU A 52 10.38 -7.08 3.63
CA LEU A 52 10.00 -7.64 2.33
C LEU A 52 11.23 -8.15 1.58
N GLY A 53 11.16 -9.38 1.07
CA GLY A 53 12.28 -10.02 0.40
C GLY A 53 11.88 -11.23 -0.42
N LYS A 54 12.83 -11.73 -1.21
CA LYS A 54 12.62 -12.92 -2.04
C LYS A 54 12.43 -14.15 -1.14
N GLY A 55 11.34 -14.89 -1.36
CA GLY A 55 11.05 -16.13 -0.63
C GLY A 55 10.41 -15.93 0.75
N ILE A 56 10.16 -14.68 1.15
CA ILE A 56 9.49 -14.34 2.40
C ILE A 56 8.00 -14.68 2.29
N LYS A 57 7.45 -15.29 3.33
CA LYS A 57 6.03 -15.61 3.45
C LYS A 57 5.49 -14.93 4.69
N TYR A 58 4.35 -14.26 4.52
CA TYR A 58 3.62 -13.63 5.61
C TYR A 58 2.33 -14.42 5.83
N ARG A 59 2.14 -14.96 7.04
CA ARG A 59 0.84 -15.40 7.50
C ARG A 59 0.14 -14.23 8.18
N HIS A 60 -1.16 -14.12 7.94
CA HIS A 60 -2.00 -13.10 8.55
C HIS A 60 -3.11 -13.76 9.36
N ASN A 61 -3.43 -13.15 10.50
CA ASN A 61 -4.73 -13.38 11.12
C ASN A 61 -5.82 -12.77 10.22
N PRO A 62 -6.99 -13.42 10.03
CA PRO A 62 -8.06 -12.83 9.26
C PRO A 62 -8.42 -11.43 9.78
N PHE A 63 -8.41 -10.44 8.90
CA PHE A 63 -8.68 -9.05 9.28
C PHE A 63 -9.45 -8.32 8.18
N THR A 64 -10.14 -7.26 8.57
CA THR A 64 -10.73 -6.31 7.63
C THR A 64 -9.93 -5.02 7.69
N ALA A 65 -9.27 -4.66 6.59
CA ALA A 65 -8.65 -3.35 6.44
C ALA A 65 -9.76 -2.31 6.27
N LYS A 66 -9.83 -1.35 7.20
CA LYS A 66 -10.69 -0.17 7.08
C LYS A 66 -9.80 1.06 6.97
N ALA A 67 -10.05 1.89 5.96
CA ALA A 67 -9.36 3.15 5.76
C ALA A 67 -10.43 4.23 5.63
N ASP A 68 -10.61 5.00 6.69
CA ASP A 68 -11.54 6.12 6.75
C ASP A 68 -10.76 7.43 6.64
N GLY A 69 -11.32 8.41 5.94
CA GLY A 69 -10.65 9.70 5.74
C GLY A 69 -11.65 10.80 5.44
N GLN A 70 -11.28 12.04 5.79
CA GLN A 70 -12.04 13.22 5.41
C GLN A 70 -11.56 13.73 4.05
N ALA A 71 -12.51 13.94 3.14
CA ALA A 71 -12.25 14.54 1.84
C ALA A 71 -13.06 15.83 1.69
N LEU A 72 -12.44 16.86 1.12
CA LEU A 72 -13.10 18.14 0.82
C LEU A 72 -14.04 18.05 -0.40
N VAL A 73 -13.94 16.97 -1.18
CA VAL A 73 -14.70 16.73 -2.41
C VAL A 73 -15.31 15.34 -2.39
N ASN A 74 -16.33 15.12 -3.22
CA ASN A 74 -16.93 13.80 -3.34
C ASN A 74 -15.92 12.80 -3.96
N MET A 75 -15.56 11.79 -3.18
CA MET A 75 -14.64 10.72 -3.54
C MET A 75 -15.36 9.40 -3.89
N GLU A 76 -16.69 9.39 -3.99
CA GLU A 76 -17.43 8.19 -4.30
C GLU A 76 -17.13 7.65 -5.72
N GLY A 77 -17.14 6.33 -5.82
CA GLY A 77 -17.01 5.60 -7.09
C GLY A 77 -15.99 4.47 -7.03
N ARG A 78 -15.65 3.95 -8.21
CA ARG A 78 -14.68 2.87 -8.37
C ARG A 78 -13.27 3.40 -8.50
N TYR A 79 -12.37 2.84 -7.70
CA TYR A 79 -10.96 3.19 -7.63
C TYR A 79 -10.09 1.94 -7.70
N LYS A 80 -8.79 2.16 -7.89
CA LYS A 80 -7.75 1.19 -7.56
C LYS A 80 -6.56 1.90 -6.96
N VAL A 81 -5.90 1.24 -6.02
CA VAL A 81 -4.58 1.64 -5.55
C VAL A 81 -3.56 0.87 -6.36
N VAL A 82 -2.64 1.57 -7.00
CA VAL A 82 -1.50 1.00 -7.70
C VAL A 82 -0.26 1.24 -6.86
N THR A 83 0.36 0.18 -6.37
CA THR A 83 1.52 0.25 -5.48
C THR A 83 2.74 -0.35 -6.14
N PHE A 84 3.83 0.41 -6.16
CA PHE A 84 5.14 0.00 -6.64
C PHE A 84 6.10 -0.19 -5.47
N PHE A 85 6.63 -1.40 -5.33
CA PHE A 85 7.73 -1.68 -4.41
C PHE A 85 9.04 -1.74 -5.20
N ARG A 86 9.94 -0.84 -4.84
CA ARG A 86 11.28 -0.69 -5.40
C ARG A 86 12.28 -1.01 -4.31
N ALA A 87 13.23 -1.89 -4.60
CA ALA A 87 14.29 -2.28 -3.67
C ALA A 87 15.61 -1.61 -4.08
N TYR A 88 16.45 -1.29 -3.10
CA TYR A 88 17.79 -0.78 -3.29
C TYR A 88 18.81 -1.83 -2.84
N ASP A 89 19.97 -1.89 -3.49
CA ASP A 89 21.08 -2.73 -3.06
C ASP A 89 21.91 -2.06 -1.95
N GLU A 90 22.94 -2.77 -1.46
CA GLU A 90 23.82 -2.28 -0.39
C GLU A 90 24.61 -1.01 -0.78
N HIS A 91 24.70 -0.71 -2.07
CA HIS A 91 25.34 0.49 -2.61
C HIS A 91 24.32 1.58 -2.97
N ASN A 92 23.09 1.46 -2.45
CA ASN A 92 21.97 2.36 -2.70
C ASN A 92 21.59 2.48 -4.19
N ARG A 93 21.83 1.44 -4.98
CA ARG A 93 21.43 1.39 -6.40
C ARG A 93 20.08 0.71 -6.51
N LEU A 94 19.21 1.30 -7.31
CA LEU A 94 17.88 0.75 -7.59
C LEU A 94 18.04 -0.63 -8.26
N ARG A 95 17.38 -1.65 -7.69
CA ARG A 95 17.30 -2.98 -8.31
C ARG A 95 16.36 -2.94 -9.52
N PRO A 96 16.64 -3.72 -10.58
CA PRO A 96 15.79 -3.74 -11.76
C PRO A 96 14.41 -4.36 -11.50
N GLU A 97 14.29 -5.24 -10.50
CA GLU A 97 13.02 -5.85 -10.15
C GLU A 97 12.10 -4.87 -9.41
N VAL A 98 10.88 -4.70 -9.92
CA VAL A 98 9.83 -3.90 -9.31
C VAL A 98 8.59 -4.77 -9.11
N ILE A 99 8.04 -4.77 -7.90
CA ILE A 99 6.75 -5.41 -7.63
C ILE A 99 5.66 -4.36 -7.86
N CYS A 100 4.69 -4.68 -8.71
CA CYS A 100 3.49 -3.89 -8.93
C CYS A 100 2.29 -4.63 -8.35
N LEU A 101 1.54 -3.97 -7.47
CA LEU A 101 0.31 -4.48 -6.87
C LEU A 101 -0.83 -3.53 -7.22
N GLU A 102 -1.91 -4.06 -7.79
CA GLU A 102 -3.14 -3.32 -8.02
C GLU A 102 -4.24 -3.84 -7.10
N VAL A 103 -4.84 -2.95 -6.32
CA VAL A 103 -5.95 -3.26 -5.41
C VAL A 103 -7.18 -2.46 -5.85
N PRO A 104 -8.10 -3.06 -6.63
CA PRO A 104 -9.35 -2.40 -6.99
C PRO A 104 -10.31 -2.36 -5.79
N GLY A 105 -11.14 -1.31 -5.72
CA GLY A 105 -12.16 -1.16 -4.68
C GLY A 105 -13.11 -0.01 -4.97
N ASP A 106 -14.20 0.07 -4.22
CA ASP A 106 -15.16 1.18 -4.31
C ASP A 106 -15.06 2.04 -3.04
N ILE A 107 -14.97 3.36 -3.22
CA ILE A 107 -15.05 4.33 -2.12
C ILE A 107 -16.51 4.73 -2.00
N ILE A 108 -17.06 4.59 -0.79
CA ILE A 108 -18.43 4.97 -0.44
C ILE A 108 -18.39 6.05 0.63
N LYS A 109 -19.41 6.91 0.64
CA LYS A 109 -19.62 7.84 1.74
C LYS A 109 -20.21 7.08 2.94
N ILE A 110 -19.63 7.30 4.13
CA ILE A 110 -20.10 6.77 5.42
C ILE A 110 -21.01 7.81 6.09
#